data_AF-A0A3B0PLJ1-F1
#
_entry.id   AF-A0A3B0PLJ1-F1
#
_cell.length_a   1.000
_cell.length_b   1.000
_cell.length_c   1.000
_cell.angle_alpha   90.00
_cell.angle_beta   90.00
_cell.angle_gamma   90.00
#
_symmetry.space_group_name_H-M   'P 1'
#
loop_
_entity.id
_entity.type
_entity.pdbx_description
1 polymer ?
#
loop_
_entity_poly.entity_id
_entity_poly.type
_entity_poly.pdbx_seq_one_letter_code
_entity_poly.pdbx_strand_id
1 'polypeptide(L)' 'MNDSTAVGQLDEVISMKNGSEEFKKLANIVSEFNNKDEGIINTIKKYCF' A
#
# COMPACT_ATOMS: atom_id res chain seq x y z
N MET A 1 -14.75 2.43 3.69
CA MET A 1 -14.19 1.14 3.25
C MET A 1 -14.38 1.07 1.74
N ASN A 2 -13.50 1.70 0.98
CA ASN A 2 -13.53 1.85 -0.49
C ASN A 2 -12.37 1.05 -1.11
N ASP A 3 -11.19 1.06 -0.48
CA ASP A 3 -10.00 0.43 -1.05
C ASP A 3 -10.02 -1.11 -1.03
N SER A 4 -10.87 -1.73 -0.20
CA SER A 4 -10.97 -3.18 -0.08
C SER A 4 -11.66 -3.86 -1.26
N THR A 5 -12.36 -3.14 -2.15
CA THR A 5 -12.92 -3.74 -3.37
C THR A 5 -11.88 -3.99 -4.46
N ALA A 6 -10.69 -3.39 -4.35
CA ALA A 6 -9.58 -3.63 -5.29
C ALA A 6 -8.72 -4.85 -4.87
N VAL A 7 -8.80 -5.26 -3.60
CA VAL A 7 -8.09 -6.41 -3.06
C VAL A 7 -8.68 -7.68 -3.70
N GLY A 8 -7.87 -8.35 -4.53
CA GLY A 8 -8.25 -9.55 -5.27
C GLY A 8 -8.52 -9.34 -6.77
N GLN A 9 -8.51 -8.09 -7.25
CA GLN A 9 -8.53 -7.77 -8.69
C GLN A 9 -7.19 -7.25 -9.22
N LEU A 10 -6.28 -6.88 -8.31
CA LEU A 10 -4.94 -6.39 -8.62
C LEU A 10 -3.92 -7.46 -8.24
N ASP A 11 -2.94 -7.70 -9.11
CA ASP A 11 -1.90 -8.72 -8.90
C ASP A 11 -1.01 -8.41 -7.68
N GLU A 12 -0.74 -7.13 -7.44
CA GLU A 12 -0.02 -6.66 -6.26
C GLU A 12 -0.69 -5.44 -5.64
N VAL A 13 -0.91 -5.52 -4.33
CA VAL A 13 -1.45 -4.44 -3.50
C VAL A 13 -0.40 -4.03 -2.47
N ILE A 14 -0.08 -2.74 -2.43
CA ILE A 14 0.84 -2.15 -1.45
C ILE A 14 0.07 -1.25 -0.50
N SER A 15 0.12 -1.56 0.80
CA SER A 15 -0.42 -0.71 1.86
C SER A 15 0.65 0.21 2.41
N MET A 16 0.33 1.48 2.64
CA MET A 16 1.23 2.43 3.28
C MET A 16 1.38 2.12 4.79
N LYS A 17 2.45 2.59 5.43
CA LYS A 17 2.71 2.38 6.87
C LYS A 17 1.56 2.84 7.76
N ASN A 18 0.87 3.92 7.38
CA ASN A 18 -0.29 4.47 8.08
C ASN A 18 -1.64 4.03 7.49
N GLY A 19 -1.65 3.03 6.61
CA GLY A 19 -2.89 2.36 6.21
C GLY A 19 -3.58 1.70 7.40
N SER A 20 -4.87 1.41 7.27
CA SER A 20 -5.60 0.71 8.32
C SER A 20 -5.05 -0.70 8.53
N GLU A 21 -5.12 -1.20 9.77
CA GLU A 21 -4.66 -2.55 10.10
C GLU A 21 -5.39 -3.63 9.30
N GLU A 22 -6.67 -3.40 9.00
CA GLU A 22 -7.47 -4.28 8.15
C GLU A 22 -6.92 -4.32 6.72
N PHE A 23 -6.52 -3.18 6.16
CA PHE A 23 -5.98 -3.11 4.80
C PHE A 23 -4.57 -3.70 4.72
N LYS A 24 -3.73 -3.49 5.75
CA LYS A 24 -2.38 -4.10 5.82
C LYS A 24 -2.42 -5.62 5.80
N LYS A 25 -3.41 -6.25 6.43
CA LYS A 25 -3.59 -7.71 6.41
C LYS A 25 -3.95 -8.25 5.03
N LEU A 26 -4.51 -7.39 4.18
CA LEU A 26 -4.97 -7.73 2.84
C LEU A 26 -3.93 -7.42 1.75
N ALA A 27 -2.95 -6.56 2.04
CA ALA A 27 -1.92 -6.15 1.10
C ALA A 27 -0.79 -7.17 1.01
N ASN A 28 -0.21 -7.32 -0.18
CA ASN A 28 0.97 -8.16 -0.42
C ASN A 28 2.21 -7.56 0.25
N ILE A 29 2.31 -6.24 0.25
CA ILE A 29 3.43 -5.48 0.82
C ILE A 29 2.87 -4.39 1.72
N VAL A 30 3.50 -4.20 2.88
CA VAL A 30 3.31 -3.02 3.73
C VAL A 30 4.55 -2.14 3.58
N SER A 31 4.40 -1.02 2.91
CA SER A 31 5.45 -0.01 2.74
C SER A 31 5.85 0.58 4.10
N GLU A 32 7.15 0.76 4.32
CA GLU A 32 7.69 1.45 5.50
C GLU A 32 7.43 2.97 5.49
N PHE A 33 6.96 3.50 4.35
CA PHE A 33 6.70 4.92 4.17
C PHE A 33 5.25 5.27 4.55
N ASN A 34 5.08 6.46 5.12
CA ASN A 34 3.77 7.08 5.33
C ASN A 34 3.28 7.67 4.01
N ASN A 35 1.97 7.89 3.83
CA ASN A 35 1.49 8.59 2.63
C ASN A 35 1.92 10.07 2.52
N LYS A 36 2.42 10.66 3.63
CA LYS A 36 3.02 12.00 3.67
C LYS A 36 4.52 11.97 3.33
N ASP A 37 5.13 13.15 3.25
CA ASP A 37 6.58 13.33 3.11
C ASP A 37 7.17 12.47 1.97
N GLU A 38 6.57 12.61 0.77
CA GLU A 38 6.95 11.88 -0.44
C GLU A 38 6.84 10.36 -0.38
N GLY A 39 6.23 9.79 0.67
CA GLY A 39 6.27 8.35 0.86
C GLY A 39 5.55 7.53 -0.22
N ILE A 40 4.58 8.11 -0.95
CA ILE A 40 4.04 7.48 -2.16
C ILE A 40 5.13 7.34 -3.23
N ILE A 41 5.87 8.41 -3.51
CA ILE A 41 6.96 8.40 -4.51
C ILE A 41 8.07 7.45 -4.09
N ASN A 42 8.44 7.43 -2.80
CA ASN A 42 9.46 6.52 -2.29
C ASN A 42 9.02 5.06 -2.33
N THR A 43 7.72 4.79 -2.13
CA THR A 43 7.14 3.44 -2.30
C THR A 43 7.24 3.01 -3.76
N ILE A 44 6.82 3.87 -4.70
CA ILE A 44 6.89 3.57 -6.13
C ILE A 44 8.34 3.30 -6.58
N LYS A 45 9.29 4.17 -6.18
CA LYS A 45 10.71 4.01 -6.52
C LYS A 45 11.34 2.72 -6.00
N LYS A 46 10.82 2.16 -4.89
CA LYS A 46 11.39 0.98 -4.24
C LYS A 46 10.76 -0.33 -4.72
N TYR A 47 9.47 -0.32 -5.04
CA TYR A 47 8.70 -1.54 -5.29
C TYR A 47 8.17 -1.66 -6.72
N CYS A 48 8.18 -0.59 -7.52
CA CYS A 48 7.67 -0.62 -8.90
C CYS A 48 8.77 -0.46 -9.96
N PHE A 49 10.00 -0.14 -9.56
CA PHE A 49 11.18 0.05 -10.41
C PHE A 49 12.40 -0.58 -9.76
#